data_AF-A0A1B2EER5-F1
#
_entry.id   AF-A0A1B2EER5-F1
#
_cell.length_a   1.000
_cell.length_b   1.000
_cell.length_c   1.000
_cell.angle_alpha   90.00
_cell.angle_beta   90.00
_cell.angle_gamma   90.00
#
_symmetry.space_group_name_H-M   'P 1'
#
loop_
_entity.id
_entity.type
_entity.pdbx_description
1 polymer ?
#
loop_
_entity_poly.entity_id
_entity_poly.type
_entity_poly.pdbx_seq_one_letter_code
_entity_poly.pdbx_strand_id
1 'polypeptide(L)'
;MRYLYFHAIELFLKAYLRLKGIEEKKLKYSPYGHNLNSLANEAEKLGLFIGKRVRLVCDATDDFDDPLDARYIKTGRRRALLTYKLHEAARDLQSRVEQSLNAAGIMTLRLPKLPLVHPPRPLTVAKARKMLMRKWMA
;
A
#
# COMPACT_ATOMS: atom_id res chain seq x y z
N MET A 1 16.39 0.88 -3.34
CA MET A 1 15.12 1.59 -3.60
C MET A 1 13.87 0.72 -3.43
N ARG A 2 13.70 -0.39 -4.16
CA ARG A 2 12.46 -1.22 -4.05
C ARG A 2 12.18 -1.75 -2.64
N TYR A 3 13.23 -2.24 -1.97
CA TYR A 3 13.18 -2.69 -0.57
C TYR A 3 12.51 -1.65 0.36
N LEU A 4 12.89 -0.38 0.23
CA LEU A 4 12.34 0.70 1.06
C LEU A 4 10.85 0.92 0.81
N TYR A 5 10.38 0.76 -0.42
CA TYR A 5 8.95 0.90 -0.73
C TYR A 5 8.12 -0.28 -0.22
N PHE A 6 8.63 -1.51 -0.32
CA PHE A 6 7.96 -2.67 0.29
C PHE A 6 7.83 -2.49 1.80
N HIS A 7 8.90 -2.07 2.47
CA HIS A 7 8.86 -1.84 3.90
C HIS A 7 7.97 -0.65 4.29
N ALA A 8 7.95 0.42 3.50
CA ALA A 8 7.01 1.52 3.73
C ALA A 8 5.55 1.04 3.65
N ILE A 9 5.20 0.24 2.64
CA ILE A 9 3.86 -0.35 2.50
C ILE A 9 3.53 -1.27 3.69
N GLU A 10 4.47 -2.12 4.09
CA GLU A 10 4.36 -2.98 5.27
C GLU A 10 4.04 -2.17 6.54
N LEU A 11 4.81 -1.10 6.79
CA LEU A 11 4.65 -0.24 7.95
C LEU A 11 3.31 0.49 7.94
N PHE A 12 2.83 0.96 6.78
CA PHE A 12 1.51 1.59 6.68
C PHE A 12 0.39 0.60 6.98
N LEU A 13 0.46 -0.63 6.46
CA LEU A 13 -0.53 -1.67 6.78
C LEU A 13 -0.50 -2.01 8.27
N LYS A 14 0.68 -2.22 8.86
CA LYS A 14 0.83 -2.48 10.30
C LYS A 14 0.30 -1.33 11.15
N ALA A 15 0.53 -0.08 10.77
CA ALA A 15 -0.01 1.08 11.48
C ALA A 15 -1.54 1.08 11.48
N TYR A 16 -2.18 0.76 10.35
CA TYR A 16 -3.63 0.61 10.29
C TYR A 16 -4.13 -0.55 11.16
N LEU A 17 -3.47 -1.70 11.14
CA LEU A 17 -3.86 -2.85 11.96
C LEU A 17 -3.68 -2.58 13.46
N ARG A 18 -2.61 -1.87 13.85
CA ARG A 18 -2.42 -1.36 15.22
C ARG A 18 -3.57 -0.43 15.62
N LEU A 19 -3.98 0.48 14.74
CA LEU A 19 -5.13 1.37 14.96
C LEU A 19 -6.42 0.56 15.19
N LYS A 20 -6.58 -0.58 14.52
CA LYS A 20 -7.71 -1.49 14.71
C LYS A 20 -7.58 -2.44 15.91
N GLY A 21 -6.56 -2.26 16.74
CA GLY A 21 -6.38 -3.01 17.99
C GLY A 21 -5.58 -4.31 17.86
N ILE A 22 -5.02 -4.63 16.69
CA ILE A 22 -4.14 -5.80 16.58
C ILE A 22 -2.83 -5.51 17.32
N GLU A 23 -2.45 -6.37 18.26
CA GLU A 23 -1.22 -6.24 19.05
C GLU A 23 0.05 -6.37 18.21
N GLU A 24 1.11 -5.66 18.61
CA GLU A 24 2.43 -5.72 17.96
C GLU A 24 2.97 -7.16 17.89
N LYS A 25 2.81 -7.94 18.97
CA LYS A 25 3.25 -9.33 19.02
C LYS A 25 2.59 -10.15 17.91
N LYS A 26 1.30 -9.94 17.63
CA LYS A 26 0.61 -10.63 16.52
C LYS A 26 1.17 -10.18 15.17
N LEU A 27 1.41 -8.89 14.98
CA LEU A 27 1.94 -8.34 13.72
C LEU A 27 3.38 -8.77 13.41
N LYS A 28 4.17 -9.12 14.43
CA LYS A 28 5.56 -9.57 14.28
C LYS A 28 5.67 -10.98 13.71
N TYR A 29 4.71 -11.86 14.01
CA TYR A 29 4.77 -13.28 13.68
C TYR A 29 3.74 -13.66 12.61
N SER A 30 3.82 -14.92 12.15
CA SER A 30 2.82 -15.52 11.27
C SER A 30 1.41 -15.37 11.86
N PRO A 31 0.39 -15.02 11.05
CA PRO A 31 0.40 -14.96 9.58
C PRO A 31 0.83 -13.61 8.98
N TYR A 32 1.10 -12.60 9.80
CA TYR A 32 1.39 -11.25 9.34
C TYR A 32 2.87 -11.07 8.98
N GLY A 33 3.76 -11.01 9.98
CA GLY A 33 5.20 -10.83 9.77
C GLY A 33 5.52 -9.76 8.71
N HIS A 34 6.20 -10.16 7.65
CA HIS A 34 6.50 -9.33 6.47
C HIS A 34 5.58 -9.60 5.28
N ASN A 35 4.58 -10.47 5.44
CA ASN A 35 3.67 -10.89 4.38
C ASN A 35 2.67 -9.77 4.04
N LEU A 36 2.91 -9.07 2.93
CA LEU A 36 2.06 -7.96 2.50
C LEU A 36 0.64 -8.42 2.12
N ASN A 37 0.46 -9.64 1.62
CA ASN A 37 -0.86 -10.19 1.30
C ASN A 37 -1.70 -10.38 2.55
N SER A 38 -1.16 -11.03 3.59
CA SER A 38 -1.83 -11.21 4.88
C SER A 38 -2.19 -9.87 5.51
N LEU A 39 -1.25 -8.92 5.53
CA LEU A 39 -1.47 -7.58 6.08
C LEU A 39 -2.56 -6.81 5.31
N ALA A 40 -2.53 -6.84 3.98
CA ALA A 40 -3.50 -6.13 3.14
C ALA A 40 -4.90 -6.76 3.22
N ASN A 41 -4.99 -8.09 3.22
CA ASN A 41 -6.26 -8.80 3.36
C ASN A 41 -6.92 -8.50 4.70
N GLU A 42 -6.14 -8.50 5.79
CA GLU A 42 -6.68 -8.19 7.10
C GLU A 42 -7.09 -6.71 7.22
N ALA A 43 -6.28 -5.79 6.68
CA ALA A 43 -6.63 -4.38 6.66
C ALA A 43 -7.93 -4.14 5.89
N GLU A 44 -8.13 -4.83 4.76
CA GLU A 44 -9.36 -4.76 3.95
C GLU A 44 -10.57 -5.29 4.70
N LYS A 45 -10.46 -6.44 5.37
CA LYS A 45 -11.53 -6.96 6.25
C LYS A 45 -11.92 -5.98 7.35
N LEU A 46 -10.94 -5.26 7.89
CA LEU A 46 -11.14 -4.24 8.92
C LEU A 46 -11.52 -2.86 8.36
N GLY A 47 -11.84 -2.78 7.07
CA GLY A 47 -12.45 -1.60 6.43
C GLY A 47 -11.49 -0.68 5.66
N LEU A 48 -10.22 -1.04 5.50
CA LEU A 48 -9.29 -0.24 4.67
C LEU A 48 -9.53 -0.56 3.20
N PHE A 49 -9.84 0.46 2.39
CA PHE A 49 -9.89 0.24 0.94
C PHE A 49 -8.48 -0.01 0.38
N ILE A 50 -8.24 -1.20 -0.15
CA ILE A 50 -6.99 -1.56 -0.84
C ILE A 50 -7.16 -1.33 -2.34
N GLY A 51 -6.48 -0.31 -2.86
CA GLY A 51 -6.52 0.02 -4.29
C GLY A 51 -5.76 -0.99 -5.15
N LYS A 52 -6.11 -1.09 -6.43
CA LYS A 52 -5.47 -1.99 -7.41
C LYS A 52 -3.94 -1.90 -7.46
N ARG A 53 -3.39 -0.71 -7.23
CA ARG A 53 -1.93 -0.49 -7.20
C ARG A 53 -1.27 -1.15 -6.00
N VAL A 54 -1.87 -1.01 -4.83
CA VAL A 54 -1.39 -1.67 -3.60
C VAL A 54 -1.51 -3.18 -3.77
N ARG A 55 -2.65 -3.66 -4.29
CA ARG A 55 -2.86 -5.09 -4.56
C ARG A 55 -1.80 -5.68 -5.50
N LEU A 56 -1.52 -5.01 -6.62
CA LEU A 56 -0.46 -5.41 -7.55
C LEU A 56 0.91 -5.56 -6.87
N VAL A 57 1.21 -4.71 -5.89
CA VAL A 57 2.46 -4.79 -5.14
C VAL A 57 2.44 -5.96 -4.15
N CYS A 58 1.32 -6.19 -3.45
CA CYS A 58 1.14 -7.34 -2.57
C CYS A 58 1.23 -8.67 -3.34
N ASP A 59 0.59 -8.78 -4.50
CA ASP A 59 0.62 -10.01 -5.31
C ASP A 59 2.01 -10.29 -5.88
N ALA A 60 2.82 -9.24 -6.07
CA ALA A 60 4.18 -9.37 -6.56
C ALA A 60 5.17 -9.75 -5.47
N THR A 61 4.80 -9.73 -4.17
CA THR A 61 5.79 -9.98 -3.12
C THR A 61 6.27 -11.42 -3.08
N ASP A 62 5.52 -12.40 -3.57
CA ASP A 62 6.01 -13.79 -3.68
C ASP A 62 7.31 -13.89 -4.52
N ASP A 63 7.56 -12.93 -5.42
CA ASP A 63 8.80 -12.83 -6.22
C ASP A 63 9.92 -12.01 -5.55
N PHE A 64 9.62 -11.24 -4.49
CA PHE A 64 10.51 -10.25 -3.87
C PHE A 64 10.59 -10.32 -2.34
N ASP A 65 9.90 -11.28 -1.72
CA ASP A 65 9.69 -11.42 -0.26
C ASP A 65 10.93 -11.86 0.51
N ASP A 66 12.08 -11.96 -0.15
CA ASP A 66 13.36 -11.94 0.53
C ASP A 66 13.96 -10.52 0.50
N PRO A 67 13.82 -9.75 1.59
CA PRO A 67 14.55 -8.52 1.85
C PRO A 67 16.03 -8.54 1.50
N LEU A 68 16.70 -9.70 1.57
CA LEU A 68 18.11 -9.87 1.23
C LEU A 68 18.31 -9.89 -0.29
N ASP A 69 17.39 -10.48 -1.05
CA ASP A 69 17.48 -10.57 -2.51
C ASP A 69 17.35 -9.23 -3.24
N ALA A 70 16.73 -8.24 -2.58
CA ALA A 70 16.70 -6.86 -3.06
C ALA A 70 17.97 -6.08 -2.67
N ARG A 71 18.74 -6.54 -1.68
CA ARG A 71 19.98 -5.90 -1.18
C ARG A 71 21.22 -6.35 -1.92
N TYR A 72 21.28 -7.59 -2.38
CA TYR A 72 22.42 -8.11 -3.14
C TYR A 72 22.17 -8.04 -4.65
N ILE A 73 23.11 -7.47 -5.39
CA ILE A 73 23.05 -7.40 -6.85
C ILE A 73 23.21 -8.81 -7.42
N LYS A 74 22.11 -9.40 -7.91
CA LYS A 74 22.14 -10.64 -8.70
C LYS A 74 21.95 -10.29 -10.18
N THR A 75 22.81 -10.77 -11.06
CA THR A 75 22.70 -10.59 -12.52
C THR A 75 21.66 -11.56 -13.10
N GLY A 76 20.83 -11.09 -14.05
CA GLY A 76 19.78 -11.91 -14.69
C GLY A 76 18.50 -11.14 -15.01
N ARG A 77 17.66 -11.69 -15.91
CA ARG A 77 16.40 -11.07 -16.34
C ARG A 77 15.29 -11.31 -15.31
N ARG A 78 15.16 -10.43 -14.32
CA ARG A 78 14.04 -10.46 -13.34
C ARG A 78 12.85 -9.63 -13.82
N ARG A 79 11.63 -10.17 -13.72
CA ARG A 79 10.37 -9.42 -13.94
C ARG A 79 10.09 -8.52 -12.73
N ALA A 80 10.91 -7.50 -12.51
CA ALA A 80 10.75 -6.61 -11.37
C ALA A 80 9.64 -5.57 -11.58
N LEU A 81 8.88 -5.28 -10.51
CA LEU A 81 7.99 -4.12 -10.51
C LEU A 81 8.80 -2.83 -10.71
N LEU A 82 8.26 -1.97 -11.58
CA LEU A 82 8.84 -0.66 -11.86
C LEU A 82 8.73 0.22 -10.62
N THR A 83 9.80 0.95 -10.29
CA THR A 83 9.92 1.75 -9.06
C THR A 83 8.79 2.77 -8.89
N TYR A 84 8.30 3.37 -9.97
CA TYR A 84 7.18 4.33 -9.89
C TYR A 84 5.87 3.65 -9.44
N LYS A 85 5.64 2.37 -9.76
CA LYS A 85 4.43 1.65 -9.33
C LYS A 85 4.45 1.41 -7.82
N LEU A 86 5.63 1.08 -7.28
CA LEU A 86 5.86 0.94 -5.84
C LEU A 86 5.66 2.28 -5.12
N HIS A 87 6.18 3.36 -5.71
CA HIS A 87 5.98 4.71 -5.19
C HIS A 87 4.50 5.11 -5.15
N GLU A 88 3.77 4.93 -6.25
CA GLU A 88 2.33 5.24 -6.31
C GLU A 88 1.53 4.42 -5.29
N ALA A 89 1.85 3.13 -5.13
CA ALA A 89 1.20 2.28 -4.14
C ALA A 89 1.47 2.74 -2.70
N ALA A 90 2.73 3.04 -2.36
CA ALA A 90 3.11 3.54 -1.04
C ALA A 90 2.41 4.87 -0.73
N ARG A 91 2.36 5.80 -1.69
CA ARG A 91 1.69 7.10 -1.56
C ARG A 91 0.17 6.98 -1.38
N ASP A 92 -0.47 6.14 -2.20
CA ASP A 92 -1.91 5.88 -2.11
C ASP A 92 -2.26 5.28 -0.75
N LEU A 93 -1.46 4.34 -0.26
CA LEU A 93 -1.66 3.69 1.03
C LEU A 93 -1.41 4.65 2.20
N GLN A 94 -0.29 5.39 2.18
CA GLN A 94 0.02 6.44 3.15
C GLN A 94 -1.18 7.36 3.35
N SER A 95 -1.72 7.90 2.25
CA SER A 95 -2.82 8.86 2.29
C SER A 95 -4.08 8.30 2.97
N ARG A 96 -4.37 7.00 2.79
CA ARG A 96 -5.56 6.34 3.36
C ARG A 96 -5.37 6.00 4.84
N VAL A 97 -4.18 5.54 5.19
CA VAL A 97 -3.84 5.24 6.59
C VAL A 97 -3.80 6.53 7.41
N GLU A 98 -3.23 7.61 6.87
CA GLU A 98 -3.27 8.95 7.47
C GLU A 98 -4.71 9.44 7.69
N GLN A 99 -5.59 9.29 6.70
CA GLN A 99 -7.01 9.62 6.84
C GLN A 99 -7.67 8.82 7.99
N SER A 100 -7.36 7.53 8.10
CA SER A 100 -7.91 6.66 9.14
C SER A 100 -7.39 7.02 10.53
N LEU A 101 -6.09 7.31 10.66
CA LEU A 101 -5.47 7.75 11.91
C LEU A 101 -6.02 9.10 12.37
N ASN A 102 -6.13 10.07 11.46
CA ASN A 102 -6.68 11.38 11.77
C ASN A 102 -8.16 11.29 12.17
N ALA A 103 -8.96 10.44 11.52
CA ALA A 103 -10.35 10.20 11.89
C ALA A 103 -10.49 9.58 13.30
N ALA A 104 -9.47 8.87 13.76
CA ALA A 104 -9.39 8.33 15.12
C ALA A 104 -8.75 9.29 16.14
N GLY A 105 -8.50 10.55 15.76
CA GLY A 105 -7.88 11.55 16.62
C GLY A 105 -6.37 11.36 16.84
N ILE A 106 -5.73 10.44 16.12
CA ILE A 106 -4.28 10.21 16.20
C ILE A 106 -3.59 11.17 15.22
N MET A 107 -2.92 12.19 15.76
CA MET A 107 -2.21 13.16 14.95
C MET A 107 -0.95 12.54 14.34
N THR A 108 -0.87 12.54 13.02
CA THR A 108 0.35 12.14 12.30
C THR A 108 1.27 13.35 12.19
N LEU A 109 2.44 13.32 12.84
CA LEU A 109 3.48 14.33 12.65
C LEU A 109 3.90 14.31 11.16
N ARG A 110 3.68 15.43 10.47
CA ARG A 110 3.89 15.56 9.02
C ARG A 110 5.33 15.20 8.63
N LEU A 111 5.51 13.99 8.11
CA LEU A 111 6.51 13.74 7.08
C LEU A 111 5.98 14.35 5.77
N PRO A 112 6.84 14.86 4.87
CA PRO A 112 6.36 15.32 3.58
C PRO A 112 5.61 14.18 2.90
N LYS A 113 4.37 14.45 2.45
CA LYS A 113 3.63 13.49 1.62
C LYS A 113 4.53 13.05 0.48
N LEU A 114 4.55 11.75 0.20
CA LEU A 114 5.30 11.24 -0.94
C LEU A 114 4.92 12.05 -2.20
N PRO A 115 5.90 12.60 -2.94
CA PRO A 115 5.63 13.50 -4.06
C PRO A 115 4.85 12.79 -5.16
N LEU A 116 4.14 13.52 -6.01
CA LEU A 116 3.55 12.90 -7.20
C LEU A 116 4.66 12.62 -8.21
N VAL A 117 4.98 11.34 -8.42
CA VAL A 117 5.94 10.92 -9.48
C VAL A 117 5.29 10.95 -10.86
N HIS A 118 4.01 10.57 -10.95
CA HIS A 118 3.21 10.73 -12.15
C HIS A 118 1.83 11.31 -11.80
N PRO A 119 1.33 12.31 -12.55
CA PRO A 119 -0.05 12.74 -12.39
C PRO A 119 -0.99 11.57 -12.71
N PRO A 120 -2.11 11.41 -11.98
CA PRO A 120 -3.09 10.40 -12.33
C PRO A 120 -3.49 10.59 -13.78
N ARG A 121 -3.49 9.49 -14.56
CA ARG A 121 -3.90 9.53 -15.96
C ARG A 121 -5.28 10.21 -16.04
N PRO A 122 -5.46 11.26 -16.85
CA PRO A 122 -6.73 11.97 -16.93
C PRO A 122 -7.84 10.98 -17.24
N LEU A 123 -8.98 11.11 -16.56
CA LEU A 123 -10.14 10.31 -16.87
C LEU A 123 -10.57 10.66 -18.30
N THR A 124 -10.77 9.65 -19.13
CA THR A 124 -11.49 9.86 -20.39
C THR A 124 -12.90 10.35 -20.07
N VAL A 125 -13.46 11.21 -20.93
CA VAL A 125 -14.81 11.78 -20.74
C VAL A 125 -15.85 10.67 -20.52
N ALA A 126 -15.74 9.57 -21.27
CA ALA A 126 -16.60 8.38 -21.10
C ALA A 126 -16.51 7.76 -19.69
N LYS A 127 -15.30 7.66 -19.13
CA LYS A 127 -15.08 7.09 -17.79
C LYS A 127 -15.57 8.04 -16.69
N ALA A 128 -15.38 9.34 -16.85
CA ALA A 128 -15.91 10.36 -15.95
C ALA A 128 -17.45 10.34 -15.91
N ARG A 129 -18.08 10.28 -17.09
CA ARG A 129 -19.55 10.20 -17.23
C ARG A 129 -20.14 8.95 -16.56
N LYS A 130 -19.50 7.79 -16.73
CA LYS A 130 -19.89 6.54 -16.06
C LYS A 130 -19.77 6.61 -14.53
N MET A 131 -18.74 7.29 -14.01
CA MET A 131 -18.57 7.47 -12.56
C MET A 131 -19.61 8.42 -11.96
N LEU A 132 -19.94 9.52 -12.66
CA LEU A 132 -20.98 10.46 -12.24
C LEU A 132 -22.36 9.78 -12.18
N MET A 133 -22.71 8.99 -13.21
CA MET A 133 -23.96 8.22 -13.25
C MET A 133 -24.10 7.25 -12.07
N ARG A 134 -23.01 6.57 -11.68
CA ARG A 134 -23.01 5.66 -10.52
C ARG A 134 -23.17 6.37 -9.18
N LYS A 135 -22.73 7.63 -9.08
CA LYS A 135 -22.82 8.42 -7.85
C LYS A 135 -24.22 9.01 -7.62
N TRP A 136 -25.07 9.03 -8.65
CA TRP A 136 -26.45 9.49 -8.58
C TRP A 136 -27.45 8.36 -8.32
N MET A 137 -27.01 7.09 -8.39
CA MET A 137 -27.85 5.91 -8.20
C MET A 137 -27.61 5.21 -6.84
N ALA A 138 -26.77 5.79 -5.97
CA ALA A 138 -26.46 5.32 -4.63
C ALA A 138 -26.78 6.43 -3.62
#